data_AF-A0A660XZH9-F1
#
_entry.id   AF-A0A660XZH9-F1
#
_cell.length_a   1.000
_cell.length_b   1.000
_cell.length_c   1.000
_cell.angle_alpha   90.00
_cell.angle_beta   90.00
_cell.angle_gamma   90.00
#
_symmetry.space_group_name_H-M   'P 1'
#
loop_
_entity.id
_entity.type
_entity.pdbx_description
1 polymer ?
#
loop_
_entity_poly.entity_id
_entity_poly.type
_entity_poly.pdbx_seq_one_letter_code
_entity_poly.pdbx_strand_id
1 'polypeptide(L)'
;MDVKLSVVRIISGALDIDEISNMASLEVIEKFISSLEDNQQEGYFYLTFFGHELQSLIDAESSKVKSIRNLCKQGKMFVGPWYSTPNDCLANGESILRNLLFGNRIGRRICSVMKIGFSALDCNNNSQLPQIFNGFNIDTLFVPVQRSQHIPAEFYWEGSDGSRALGISNYMVNLNLLSDFSILDEMINGILNEDNYPNIPIMMVENISSFGKSHRFSEVIDYLRALPEIEVEQISLPDYFWNIKETVSKHSIKTLTREAIPNISGEHNEQNPECLYIMVKNSQIQHKLQYYLEPWDIIRMKTLGESEHSEIESLWKQLLRMQTVINENMDL
;
A
#
# COMPACT_ATOMS: atom_id res chain seq x y z
N MET A 1 0.49 -33.71 -0.10
CA MET A 1 -0.04 -32.99 1.07
C MET A 1 -0.59 -31.73 0.47
N ASP A 2 -1.91 -31.53 0.47
CA ASP A 2 -2.48 -30.44 -0.33
C ASP A 2 -1.98 -29.09 0.20
N VAL A 3 -1.42 -28.27 -0.69
CA VAL A 3 -0.92 -26.93 -0.36
C VAL A 3 -2.08 -25.95 -0.45
N LYS A 4 -2.33 -25.19 0.61
CA LYS A 4 -3.36 -24.16 0.61
C LYS A 4 -2.78 -22.83 0.15
N LEU A 5 -3.45 -22.20 -0.82
CA LEU A 5 -3.14 -20.86 -1.31
C LEU A 5 -4.22 -19.89 -0.85
N SER A 6 -3.83 -18.92 -0.03
CA SER A 6 -4.66 -17.80 0.38
C SER A 6 -4.49 -16.65 -0.60
N VAL A 7 -5.44 -16.51 -1.53
CA VAL A 7 -5.40 -15.46 -2.55
C VAL A 7 -6.04 -14.18 -2.00
N VAL A 8 -5.28 -13.10 -2.07
CA VAL A 8 -5.73 -11.75 -1.73
C VAL A 8 -5.71 -10.90 -2.99
N ARG A 9 -6.88 -10.43 -3.44
CA ARG A 9 -6.98 -9.45 -4.53
C ARG A 9 -6.69 -8.06 -3.99
N ILE A 10 -5.81 -7.29 -4.62
CA ILE A 10 -5.48 -5.91 -4.24
C ILE A 10 -5.59 -5.04 -5.48
N ILE A 11 -6.32 -3.94 -5.35
CA ILE A 11 -6.34 -2.89 -6.37
C ILE A 11 -5.30 -1.87 -5.99
N SER A 12 -4.25 -1.75 -6.78
CA SER A 12 -3.25 -0.73 -6.56
C SER A 12 -3.32 0.31 -7.66
N GLY A 13 -3.22 1.58 -7.27
CA GLY A 13 -2.94 2.66 -8.22
C GLY A 13 -1.45 2.78 -8.56
N ALA A 14 -0.56 2.06 -7.85
CA ALA A 14 0.88 2.36 -7.84
C ALA A 14 1.80 1.14 -7.56
N LEU A 15 1.34 -0.10 -7.82
CA LEU A 15 2.23 -1.27 -7.76
C LEU A 15 2.71 -1.71 -9.15
N ASP A 16 2.36 -0.96 -10.18
CA ASP A 16 3.03 -1.04 -11.46
C ASP A 16 4.26 -0.16 -11.40
N ILE A 17 5.45 -0.77 -11.51
CA ILE A 17 6.71 -0.05 -11.69
C ILE A 17 6.73 0.62 -13.08
N ASP A 18 5.95 0.09 -14.04
CA ASP A 18 6.03 0.48 -15.45
C ASP A 18 4.88 1.40 -15.95
N GLU A 19 3.77 1.55 -15.21
CA GLU A 19 2.58 2.31 -15.67
C GLU A 19 2.15 3.46 -14.73
N ILE A 20 3.12 4.25 -14.23
CA ILE A 20 2.89 5.40 -13.33
C ILE A 20 2.54 6.68 -14.13
N SER A 21 1.71 6.59 -15.18
CA SER A 21 1.26 7.78 -15.93
C SER A 21 -0.18 8.20 -15.64
N ASN A 22 -0.95 7.38 -14.91
CA ASN A 22 -2.34 7.69 -14.61
C ASN A 22 -2.60 7.65 -13.10
N MET A 23 -2.44 8.80 -12.42
CA MET A 23 -3.29 9.08 -11.27
C MET A 23 -4.72 8.71 -11.67
N ALA A 24 -5.35 7.78 -10.94
CA ALA A 24 -6.71 7.37 -11.28
C ALA A 24 -7.59 8.62 -11.26
N SER A 25 -8.11 9.01 -12.42
CA SER A 25 -8.95 10.19 -12.50
C SER A 25 -10.15 10.00 -11.57
N LEU A 26 -10.72 11.10 -11.09
CA LEU A 26 -11.94 11.07 -10.28
C LEU A 26 -13.03 10.20 -10.93
N GLU A 27 -13.12 10.26 -12.26
CA GLU A 27 -14.05 9.45 -13.05
C GLU A 27 -13.76 7.94 -12.95
N VAL A 28 -12.49 7.51 -12.96
CA VAL A 28 -12.13 6.09 -12.82
C VAL A 28 -12.54 5.57 -11.45
N ILE A 29 -12.24 6.31 -10.39
CA ILE A 29 -12.59 5.91 -9.02
C ILE A 29 -14.09 5.91 -8.81
N GLU A 30 -14.79 6.88 -9.37
CA GLU A 30 -16.24 6.93 -9.30
C GLU A 30 -16.87 5.71 -9.98
N LYS A 31 -16.45 5.39 -11.21
CA LYS A 31 -16.95 4.22 -11.92
C LYS A 31 -16.59 2.91 -11.19
N PHE A 32 -15.41 2.84 -10.59
CA PHE A 32 -15.00 1.70 -9.78
C PHE A 32 -15.95 1.51 -8.58
N ILE A 33 -16.22 2.57 -7.81
CA ILE A 33 -17.14 2.51 -6.67
C ILE A 33 -18.55 2.09 -7.14
N SER A 34 -19.06 2.67 -8.23
CA SER A 34 -20.37 2.29 -8.78
C SER A 34 -20.42 0.80 -9.16
N SER A 35 -19.34 0.26 -9.75
CA SER A 35 -19.27 -1.17 -10.10
C SER A 35 -19.32 -2.10 -8.88
N LEU A 36 -18.77 -1.66 -7.74
CA LEU A 36 -18.85 -2.41 -6.47
C LEU A 36 -20.27 -2.36 -5.88
N GLU A 37 -20.96 -1.24 -6.03
CA GLU A 37 -22.37 -1.08 -5.62
C GLU A 37 -23.30 -1.99 -6.43
N ASP A 38 -23.05 -2.10 -7.74
CA ASP A 38 -23.81 -2.92 -8.67
C ASP A 38 -23.47 -4.42 -8.61
N ASN A 39 -22.55 -4.84 -7.73
CA ASN A 39 -22.05 -6.22 -7.60
C ASN A 39 -21.44 -6.79 -8.89
N GLN A 40 -20.84 -5.93 -9.72
CA GLN A 40 -20.19 -6.37 -10.97
C GLN A 40 -18.78 -6.94 -10.74
N GLN A 41 -18.27 -6.86 -9.50
CA GLN A 41 -16.91 -7.26 -9.15
C GLN A 41 -16.94 -8.16 -7.92
N GLU A 42 -16.16 -9.24 -7.97
CA GLU A 42 -15.99 -10.20 -6.87
C GLU A 42 -14.63 -10.02 -6.19
N GLY A 43 -14.58 -10.33 -4.89
CA GLY A 43 -13.38 -10.29 -4.07
C GLY A 43 -13.32 -9.11 -3.09
N TYR A 44 -12.12 -8.88 -2.56
CA TYR A 44 -11.82 -7.84 -1.60
C TYR A 44 -10.99 -6.74 -2.27
N PHE A 45 -11.32 -5.47 -2.03
CA PHE A 45 -10.71 -4.34 -2.71
C PHE A 45 -10.00 -3.42 -1.72
N TYR A 46 -8.67 -3.29 -1.86
CA TYR A 46 -7.82 -2.52 -0.94
C TYR A 46 -7.36 -1.22 -1.58
N LEU A 47 -7.91 -0.12 -1.11
CA LEU A 47 -7.56 1.22 -1.55
C LEU A 47 -6.50 1.81 -0.61
N THR A 48 -5.32 1.17 -0.61
CA THR A 48 -4.25 1.42 0.37
C THR A 48 -3.64 2.83 0.25
N PHE A 49 -3.49 3.32 -0.99
CA PHE A 49 -2.81 4.58 -1.33
C PHE A 49 -3.75 5.68 -1.87
N PHE A 50 -5.07 5.46 -1.84
CA PHE A 50 -6.06 6.29 -2.55
C PHE A 50 -6.65 7.43 -1.70
N GLY A 51 -5.99 7.82 -0.60
CA GLY A 51 -6.57 8.77 0.35
C GLY A 51 -6.89 10.13 -0.27
N HIS A 52 -6.05 10.63 -1.17
CA HIS A 52 -6.23 11.94 -1.80
C HIS A 52 -7.32 11.93 -2.88
N GLU A 53 -7.44 10.84 -3.63
CA GLU A 53 -8.47 10.72 -4.65
C GLU A 53 -9.83 10.46 -4.01
N LEU A 54 -9.90 9.63 -2.96
CA LEU A 54 -11.11 9.45 -2.17
C LEU A 54 -11.53 10.74 -1.48
N GLN A 55 -10.57 11.55 -1.00
CA GLN A 55 -10.86 12.88 -0.50
C GLN A 55 -11.48 13.76 -1.61
N SER A 56 -10.85 13.80 -2.78
CA SER A 56 -11.32 14.60 -3.90
C SER A 56 -12.74 14.20 -4.33
N LEU A 57 -13.05 12.91 -4.33
CA LEU A 57 -14.38 12.39 -4.66
C LEU A 57 -15.44 12.85 -3.66
N ILE A 58 -15.20 12.72 -2.36
CA ILE A 58 -16.22 13.07 -1.34
C ILE A 58 -16.37 14.57 -1.15
N ASP A 59 -15.34 15.35 -1.47
CA ASP A 59 -15.41 16.81 -1.45
C ASP A 59 -16.19 17.32 -2.68
N ALA A 60 -16.11 16.63 -3.83
CA ALA A 60 -16.94 16.91 -5.01
C ALA A 60 -18.39 16.42 -4.85
N GLU A 61 -18.58 15.21 -4.28
CA GLU A 61 -19.89 14.60 -4.13
C GLU A 61 -20.07 13.94 -2.75
N SER A 62 -20.60 14.71 -1.80
CA SER A 62 -20.77 14.27 -0.41
C SER A 62 -21.68 13.03 -0.23
N SER A 63 -22.56 12.72 -1.20
CA SER A 63 -23.40 11.52 -1.21
C SER A 63 -22.56 10.23 -1.21
N LYS A 64 -21.40 10.23 -1.88
CA LYS A 64 -20.49 9.08 -2.03
C LYS A 64 -19.93 8.60 -0.70
N VAL A 65 -19.90 9.45 0.33
CA VAL A 65 -19.53 9.06 1.70
C VAL A 65 -20.40 7.89 2.19
N LYS A 66 -21.71 7.92 1.91
CA LYS A 66 -22.64 6.87 2.35
C LYS A 66 -22.41 5.57 1.56
N SER A 67 -22.21 5.67 0.25
CA SER A 67 -21.87 4.57 -0.64
C SER A 67 -20.60 3.84 -0.19
N ILE A 68 -19.49 4.57 -0.06
CA ILE A 68 -18.20 4.06 0.38
C ILE A 68 -18.33 3.37 1.75
N ARG A 69 -19.04 4.01 2.70
CA ARG A 69 -19.23 3.46 4.03
C ARG A 69 -20.01 2.14 4.02
N ASN A 70 -21.00 2.01 3.13
CA ASN A 70 -21.76 0.77 2.98
C ASN A 70 -20.89 -0.36 2.40
N LEU A 71 -20.09 -0.06 1.36
CA LEU A 71 -19.14 -1.03 0.78
C LEU A 71 -18.12 -1.53 1.82
N CYS A 72 -17.60 -0.61 2.65
CA CYS A 72 -16.72 -0.96 3.76
C CYS A 72 -17.40 -1.85 4.80
N LYS A 73 -18.64 -1.55 5.20
CA LYS A 73 -19.40 -2.37 6.16
C LYS A 73 -19.69 -3.77 5.65
N GLN A 74 -19.85 -3.93 4.34
CA GLN A 74 -20.02 -5.22 3.68
C GLN A 74 -18.70 -6.00 3.56
N GLY A 75 -17.57 -5.42 3.97
CA GLY A 75 -16.24 -6.04 3.82
C GLY A 75 -15.74 -6.08 2.39
N LYS A 76 -16.39 -5.40 1.43
CA LYS A 76 -15.95 -5.40 0.03
C LYS A 76 -14.76 -4.47 -0.20
N MET A 77 -14.71 -3.36 0.53
CA MET A 77 -13.71 -2.31 0.31
C MET A 77 -13.00 -1.93 1.60
N PHE A 78 -11.68 -1.83 1.55
CA PHE A 78 -10.80 -1.45 2.65
C PHE A 78 -10.02 -0.20 2.26
N VAL A 79 -9.86 0.76 3.17
CA VAL A 79 -9.27 2.08 2.85
C VAL A 79 -8.09 2.40 3.76
N GLY A 80 -7.04 2.99 3.17
CA GLY A 80 -5.87 3.50 3.88
C GLY A 80 -4.80 2.43 4.13
N PRO A 81 -3.76 2.73 4.92
CA PRO A 81 -3.65 3.88 5.83
C PRO A 81 -3.07 5.15 5.22
N TRP A 82 -2.63 5.11 3.96
CA TRP A 82 -1.90 6.20 3.32
C TRP A 82 -2.82 7.23 2.65
N TYR A 83 -2.35 8.47 2.58
CA TYR A 83 -2.99 9.54 1.82
C TYR A 83 -2.65 9.46 0.33
N SER A 84 -1.40 9.16 0.02
CA SER A 84 -0.87 8.94 -1.33
C SER A 84 0.23 7.88 -1.25
N THR A 85 0.63 7.32 -2.39
CA THR A 85 1.80 6.41 -2.42
C THR A 85 3.05 7.17 -1.96
N PRO A 86 3.70 6.77 -0.87
CA PRO A 86 4.92 7.43 -0.44
C PRO A 86 6.08 7.06 -1.38
N ASN A 87 6.90 8.04 -1.77
CA ASN A 87 8.24 7.80 -2.32
C ASN A 87 9.27 8.21 -1.27
N ASP A 88 9.99 7.25 -0.70
CA ASP A 88 10.99 7.47 0.35
C ASP A 88 12.34 8.04 -0.14
N CYS A 89 12.56 8.09 -1.46
CA CYS A 89 13.63 8.92 -2.04
C CYS A 89 13.36 10.42 -1.81
N LEU A 90 12.09 10.84 -1.74
CA LEU A 90 11.67 12.23 -1.61
C LEU A 90 11.12 12.58 -0.22
N ALA A 91 10.35 11.67 0.37
CA ALA A 91 9.66 11.91 1.62
C ALA A 91 10.62 11.80 2.82
N ASN A 92 10.73 12.89 3.60
CA ASN A 92 11.37 12.84 4.90
C ASN A 92 10.44 12.19 5.95
N GLY A 93 10.93 12.02 7.18
CA GLY A 93 10.15 11.42 8.26
C GLY A 93 8.82 12.14 8.54
N GLU A 94 8.79 13.48 8.48
CA GLU A 94 7.57 14.26 8.68
C GLU A 94 6.57 14.03 7.54
N SER A 95 7.02 14.02 6.29
CA SER A 95 6.20 13.67 5.13
C SER A 95 5.55 12.30 5.28
N ILE A 96 6.30 11.28 5.71
CA ILE A 96 5.77 9.93 5.97
C ILE A 96 4.67 9.98 7.04
N LEU A 97 4.93 10.66 8.16
CA LEU A 97 3.96 10.84 9.25
C LEU A 97 2.69 11.57 8.77
N ARG A 98 2.84 12.65 7.99
CA ARG A 98 1.72 13.44 7.46
C ARG A 98 0.90 12.64 6.44
N ASN A 99 1.57 11.82 5.63
CA ASN A 99 0.92 10.93 4.68
C ASN A 99 0.01 9.93 5.42
N LEU A 100 0.52 9.26 6.45
CA LEU A 100 -0.30 8.38 7.30
C LEU A 100 -1.39 9.14 8.05
N LEU A 101 -1.10 10.33 8.57
CA LEU A 101 -2.05 11.16 9.30
C LEU A 101 -3.26 11.53 8.45
N PHE A 102 -3.04 12.05 7.24
CA PHE A 102 -4.13 12.43 6.35
C PHE A 102 -4.88 11.21 5.81
N GLY A 103 -4.16 10.13 5.46
CA GLY A 103 -4.79 8.88 5.02
C GLY A 103 -5.72 8.30 6.09
N ASN A 104 -5.26 8.25 7.35
CA ASN A 104 -6.08 7.84 8.48
C ASN A 104 -7.27 8.78 8.72
N ARG A 105 -7.10 10.10 8.56
CA ARG A 105 -8.18 11.08 8.73
C ARG A 105 -9.28 10.89 7.70
N ILE A 106 -8.91 10.72 6.43
CA ILE A 106 -9.86 10.46 5.35
C ILE A 106 -10.54 9.09 5.54
N GLY A 107 -9.76 8.05 5.80
CA GLY A 107 -10.29 6.71 6.03
C GLY A 107 -11.30 6.69 7.19
N ARG A 108 -11.09 7.40 8.30
CA ARG A 108 -12.07 7.54 9.41
C ARG A 108 -13.35 8.29 9.02
N ARG A 109 -13.29 9.23 8.07
CA ARG A 109 -14.45 10.00 7.61
C ARG A 109 -15.41 9.12 6.80
N ILE A 110 -14.86 8.21 5.98
CA ILE A 110 -15.62 7.45 4.99
C ILE A 110 -15.78 5.96 5.33
N CYS A 111 -14.89 5.39 6.15
CA CYS A 111 -14.77 3.96 6.41
C CYS A 111 -14.21 3.71 7.83
N SER A 112 -13.84 2.46 8.13
CA SER A 112 -12.85 2.17 9.17
C SER A 112 -11.49 2.02 8.48
N VAL A 113 -10.47 2.72 8.97
CA VAL A 113 -9.13 2.65 8.36
C VAL A 113 -8.58 1.23 8.48
N MET A 114 -8.13 0.66 7.38
CA MET A 114 -7.39 -0.59 7.39
C MET A 114 -6.07 -0.40 8.15
N LYS A 115 -5.88 -1.16 9.22
CA LYS A 115 -4.70 -1.08 10.08
C LYS A 115 -3.57 -2.02 9.64
N ILE A 116 -3.28 -2.00 8.35
CA ILE A 116 -2.21 -2.76 7.74
C ILE A 116 -1.30 -1.78 7.00
N GLY A 117 -0.04 -1.73 7.41
CA GLY A 117 0.99 -0.97 6.76
C GLY A 117 1.35 -1.58 5.41
N PHE A 118 1.93 -0.78 4.55
CA PHE A 118 2.51 -1.25 3.29
C PHE A 118 3.85 -0.55 3.17
N SER A 119 4.95 -1.31 3.12
CA SER A 119 6.28 -0.75 2.92
C SER A 119 6.52 -0.54 1.42
N ALA A 120 5.83 0.45 0.85
CA ALA A 120 6.01 0.89 -0.53
C ALA A 120 7.22 1.83 -0.58
N LEU A 121 8.39 1.27 -0.32
CA LEU A 121 9.63 2.02 -0.13
C LEU A 121 10.61 1.59 -1.22
N ASP A 122 10.62 2.38 -2.29
CA ASP A 122 11.36 2.09 -3.52
C ASP A 122 12.87 2.22 -3.30
N CYS A 123 13.30 3.17 -2.46
CA CYS A 123 14.70 3.58 -2.38
C CYS A 123 15.41 3.20 -1.09
N ASN A 124 14.72 3.26 0.04
CA ASN A 124 15.35 3.20 1.34
C ASN A 124 14.39 2.61 2.35
N ASN A 125 14.45 1.28 2.53
CA ASN A 125 13.74 0.60 3.62
C ASN A 125 14.00 1.30 4.97
N ASN A 126 13.09 2.18 5.37
CA ASN A 126 13.28 3.06 6.52
C ASN A 126 13.22 2.20 7.78
N SER A 127 14.34 2.16 8.53
CA SER A 127 14.47 1.33 9.71
C SER A 127 13.53 1.71 10.86
N GLN A 128 12.83 2.84 10.78
CA GLN A 128 11.84 3.27 11.75
C GLN A 128 10.39 3.01 11.31
N LEU A 129 10.15 2.32 10.18
CA LEU A 129 8.78 1.99 9.76
C LEU A 129 7.97 1.27 10.86
N PRO A 130 8.49 0.25 11.58
CA PRO A 130 7.74 -0.38 12.66
C PRO A 130 7.34 0.61 13.77
N GLN A 131 8.24 1.52 14.15
CA GLN A 131 7.96 2.58 15.13
C GLN A 131 6.85 3.52 14.64
N ILE A 132 6.99 4.00 13.39
CA ILE A 132 6.03 4.91 12.78
C ILE A 132 4.65 4.26 12.71
N PHE A 133 4.55 3.03 12.20
CA PHE A 133 3.29 2.30 12.11
C PHE A 133 2.64 2.06 13.47
N ASN A 134 3.43 1.70 14.49
CA ASN A 134 2.92 1.54 15.86
C ASN A 134 2.26 2.83 16.38
N GLY A 135 2.80 4.01 16.04
CA GLY A 135 2.19 5.31 16.37
C GLY A 135 0.80 5.54 15.77
N PHE A 136 0.43 4.79 14.72
CA PHE A 136 -0.89 4.79 14.10
C PHE A 136 -1.75 3.56 14.48
N ASN A 137 -1.33 2.79 15.48
CA ASN A 137 -1.92 1.50 15.86
C ASN A 137 -1.94 0.51 14.70
N ILE A 138 -0.84 0.43 13.97
CA ILE A 138 -0.61 -0.52 12.88
C ILE A 138 0.55 -1.42 13.32
N ASP A 139 0.26 -2.68 13.56
CA ASP A 139 1.23 -3.67 14.04
C ASP A 139 1.51 -4.78 13.00
N THR A 140 0.95 -4.61 11.80
CA THR A 140 1.10 -5.53 10.67
C THR A 140 1.46 -4.74 9.43
N LEU A 141 2.34 -5.27 8.59
CA LEU A 141 2.73 -4.65 7.34
C LEU A 141 2.86 -5.67 6.22
N PHE A 142 2.45 -5.25 5.04
CA PHE A 142 2.83 -5.93 3.82
C PHE A 142 4.19 -5.41 3.34
N VAL A 143 5.08 -6.34 2.98
CA VAL A 143 6.41 -6.04 2.43
C VAL A 143 6.50 -6.64 1.02
N PRO A 144 6.55 -5.80 -0.05
CA PRO A 144 6.60 -6.23 -1.46
C PRO A 144 7.97 -6.82 -1.86
N VAL A 145 8.49 -7.75 -1.07
CA VAL A 145 9.73 -8.47 -1.38
C VAL A 145 9.38 -9.93 -1.64
N GLN A 146 10.05 -10.52 -2.64
CA GLN A 146 9.88 -11.93 -2.92
C GLN A 146 10.46 -12.76 -1.77
N ARG A 147 9.71 -13.79 -1.40
CA ARG A 147 10.12 -14.77 -0.40
C ARG A 147 11.45 -15.42 -0.81
N SER A 148 12.33 -15.65 0.16
CA SER A 148 13.61 -16.32 -0.05
C SER A 148 14.06 -17.03 1.24
N GLN A 149 15.16 -17.79 1.18
CA GLN A 149 15.72 -18.41 2.38
C GLN A 149 16.04 -17.40 3.49
N HIS A 150 16.32 -16.13 3.14
CA HIS A 150 16.64 -15.08 4.10
C HIS A 150 15.41 -14.32 4.60
N ILE A 151 14.33 -14.30 3.80
CA ILE A 151 13.07 -13.60 4.05
C ILE A 151 11.93 -14.63 4.07
N PRO A 152 11.53 -15.13 5.25
CA PRO A 152 10.43 -16.10 5.36
C PRO A 152 9.08 -15.44 5.09
N ALA A 153 8.03 -16.23 4.80
CA ALA A 153 6.68 -15.70 4.54
C ALA A 153 6.19 -14.75 5.64
N GLU A 154 6.36 -15.12 6.90
CA GLU A 154 6.03 -14.27 8.04
C GLU A 154 7.29 -13.96 8.85
N PHE A 155 7.46 -12.69 9.21
CA PHE A 155 8.56 -12.23 10.07
C PHE A 155 8.14 -11.04 10.92
N TYR A 156 8.83 -10.81 12.02
CA TYR A 156 8.77 -9.51 12.68
C TYR A 156 9.79 -8.58 12.04
N TRP A 157 9.36 -7.44 11.52
CA TRP A 157 10.27 -6.33 11.22
C TRP A 157 10.51 -5.57 12.51
N GLU A 158 11.75 -5.63 13.03
CA GLU A 158 12.21 -4.84 14.15
C GLU A 158 12.87 -3.53 13.67
N GLY A 159 12.36 -2.42 14.18
CA GLY A 159 12.90 -1.10 13.93
C GLY A 159 14.13 -0.80 14.76
N SER A 160 14.87 0.24 14.41
CA SER A 160 16.09 0.62 15.13
C SER A 160 15.88 1.02 16.59
N ASP A 161 14.64 1.32 16.98
CA ASP A 161 14.22 1.59 18.37
C ASP A 161 13.74 0.34 19.13
N GLY A 162 13.73 -0.84 18.49
CA GLY A 162 13.20 -2.09 19.02
C GLY A 162 11.69 -2.27 18.85
N SER A 163 10.97 -1.28 18.26
CA SER A 163 9.57 -1.47 17.87
C SER A 163 9.45 -2.60 16.86
N ARG A 164 8.38 -3.38 16.95
CA ARG A 164 8.14 -4.51 16.02
C ARG A 164 6.78 -4.41 15.36
N ALA A 165 6.71 -4.87 14.13
CA ALA A 165 5.47 -5.11 13.41
C ALA A 165 5.57 -6.43 12.62
N LEU A 166 4.46 -7.16 12.51
CA LEU A 166 4.38 -8.43 11.80
C LEU A 166 4.33 -8.16 10.29
N GLY A 167 5.43 -8.46 9.62
CA GLY A 167 5.58 -8.40 8.18
C GLY A 167 5.15 -9.70 7.50
N ILE A 168 4.62 -9.58 6.29
CA ILE A 168 4.51 -10.70 5.36
C ILE A 168 5.27 -10.38 4.07
N SER A 169 6.07 -11.34 3.61
CA SER A 169 6.63 -11.37 2.25
C SER A 169 5.85 -12.39 1.43
N ASN A 170 5.42 -12.03 0.23
CA ASN A 170 4.49 -12.86 -0.52
C ASN A 170 4.95 -13.00 -1.97
N TYR A 171 4.34 -13.95 -2.66
CA TYR A 171 4.33 -13.94 -4.11
C TYR A 171 3.31 -12.91 -4.58
N MET A 172 3.77 -11.95 -5.37
CA MET A 172 2.94 -10.93 -5.99
C MET A 172 2.77 -11.27 -7.47
N VAL A 173 1.53 -11.30 -7.92
CA VAL A 173 1.18 -11.49 -9.34
C VAL A 173 0.51 -10.21 -9.81
N ASN A 174 1.18 -9.47 -10.70
CA ASN A 174 0.55 -8.35 -11.39
C ASN A 174 -0.32 -8.89 -12.52
N LEU A 175 -1.64 -8.77 -12.37
CA LEU A 175 -2.62 -9.26 -13.34
C LEU A 175 -2.60 -8.48 -14.66
N ASN A 176 -2.12 -7.23 -14.65
CA ASN A 176 -2.04 -6.41 -15.87
C ASN A 176 -0.92 -6.92 -16.81
N LEU A 177 0.19 -7.38 -16.23
CA LEU A 177 1.38 -7.83 -16.96
C LEU A 177 1.33 -9.31 -17.35
N LEU A 178 0.30 -10.03 -16.89
CA LEU A 178 0.18 -11.46 -17.10
C LEU A 178 -0.33 -11.76 -18.52
N SER A 179 0.60 -12.04 -19.43
CA SER A 179 0.25 -12.44 -20.81
C SER A 179 -0.28 -13.87 -20.88
N ASP A 180 0.36 -14.79 -20.16
CA ASP A 180 0.04 -16.21 -20.08
C ASP A 180 0.27 -16.75 -18.65
N PHE A 181 0.06 -18.04 -18.42
CA PHE A 181 0.16 -18.66 -17.10
C PHE A 181 1.56 -19.21 -16.76
N SER A 182 2.57 -19.02 -17.62
CA SER A 182 3.92 -19.60 -17.38
C SER A 182 4.59 -19.07 -16.11
N ILE A 183 4.39 -17.78 -15.80
CA ILE A 183 4.88 -17.17 -14.55
C ILE A 183 4.19 -17.81 -13.33
N LEU A 184 2.91 -18.16 -13.45
CA LEU A 184 2.20 -18.85 -12.38
C LEU A 184 2.72 -20.29 -12.24
N ASP A 185 2.95 -21.00 -13.34
CA ASP A 185 3.55 -22.34 -13.31
C ASP A 185 4.90 -22.31 -12.58
N GLU A 186 5.79 -21.36 -12.90
CA GLU A 186 7.08 -21.21 -12.24
C GLU A 186 6.93 -20.92 -10.74
N MET A 187 6.06 -19.97 -10.39
CA MET A 187 5.76 -19.60 -9.01
C MET A 187 5.22 -20.79 -8.19
N ILE A 188 4.25 -21.53 -8.75
CA ILE A 188 3.62 -22.68 -8.11
C ILE A 188 4.61 -23.83 -7.94
N ASN A 189 5.42 -24.11 -8.96
CA ASN A 189 6.49 -25.09 -8.84
C ASN A 189 7.50 -24.70 -7.76
N GLY A 190 7.84 -23.42 -7.63
CA GLY A 190 8.65 -22.92 -6.52
C GLY A 190 8.01 -23.21 -5.17
N ILE A 191 6.72 -22.86 -5.01
CA ILE A 191 5.93 -23.10 -3.80
C ILE A 191 5.89 -24.59 -3.41
N LEU A 192 5.60 -25.48 -4.37
CA LEU A 192 5.48 -26.93 -4.10
C LEU A 192 6.81 -27.57 -3.70
N ASN A 193 7.94 -26.96 -4.07
CA ASN A 193 9.27 -27.42 -3.71
C ASN A 193 9.77 -26.87 -2.36
N GLU A 194 9.05 -25.92 -1.75
CA GLU A 194 9.42 -25.39 -0.44
C GLU A 194 8.85 -26.26 0.69
N ASP A 195 9.73 -26.81 1.51
CA ASP A 195 9.33 -27.53 2.73
C ASP A 195 8.69 -26.57 3.77
N ASN A 196 7.63 -27.04 4.45
CA ASN A 196 7.09 -26.52 5.73
C ASN A 196 6.03 -25.40 5.75
N TYR A 197 5.24 -25.11 4.71
CA TYR A 197 4.16 -24.12 4.85
C TYR A 197 2.79 -24.64 4.39
N PRO A 198 1.84 -24.86 5.32
CA PRO A 198 0.52 -25.38 4.96
C PRO A 198 -0.37 -24.32 4.26
N ASN A 199 -0.07 -23.02 4.41
CA ASN A 199 -0.86 -21.95 3.81
C ASN A 199 0.04 -20.80 3.32
N ILE A 200 -0.02 -20.49 2.02
CA ILE A 200 0.85 -19.50 1.38
C ILE A 200 0.02 -18.34 0.82
N PRO A 201 0.35 -17.08 1.15
CA PRO A 201 -0.34 -15.93 0.60
C PRO A 201 0.12 -15.62 -0.82
N ILE A 202 -0.83 -15.47 -1.73
CA ILE A 202 -0.59 -14.93 -3.07
C ILE A 202 -1.36 -13.62 -3.19
N MET A 203 -0.65 -12.54 -3.50
CA MET A 203 -1.27 -11.25 -3.73
C MET A 203 -1.45 -11.02 -5.22
N MET A 204 -2.69 -10.95 -5.65
CA MET A 204 -3.04 -10.60 -7.01
C MET A 204 -3.29 -9.11 -7.08
N VAL A 205 -2.39 -8.41 -7.75
CA VAL A 205 -2.41 -6.95 -7.85
C VAL A 205 -2.95 -6.57 -9.22
N GLU A 206 -3.90 -5.65 -9.24
CA GLU A 206 -4.50 -5.12 -10.47
C GLU A 206 -4.55 -3.60 -10.42
N ASN A 207 -4.42 -2.95 -11.57
CA ASN A 207 -4.58 -1.51 -11.66
C ASN A 207 -6.07 -1.16 -11.60
N ILE A 208 -6.41 -0.13 -10.81
CA ILE A 208 -7.79 0.34 -10.72
C ILE A 208 -8.35 0.73 -12.09
N SER A 209 -7.54 1.14 -13.06
CA SER A 209 -7.98 1.49 -14.42
C SER A 209 -8.30 0.28 -15.31
N SER A 210 -7.85 -0.91 -14.91
CA SER A 210 -8.13 -2.20 -15.56
C SER A 210 -9.46 -2.82 -15.11
N PHE A 211 -10.08 -2.27 -14.06
CA PHE A 211 -11.31 -2.83 -13.50
C PHE A 211 -12.42 -2.96 -14.55
N GLY A 212 -13.11 -4.10 -14.54
CA GLY A 212 -14.23 -4.37 -15.46
C GLY A 212 -13.85 -4.54 -16.94
N LYS A 213 -12.58 -4.36 -17.33
CA LYS A 213 -12.10 -4.57 -18.70
C LYS A 213 -11.63 -6.01 -18.94
N SER A 214 -11.25 -6.72 -17.88
CA SER A 214 -10.77 -8.10 -17.96
C SER A 214 -11.40 -8.97 -16.88
N HIS A 215 -11.65 -10.24 -17.20
CA HIS A 215 -12.00 -11.27 -16.22
C HIS A 215 -10.74 -11.97 -15.67
N ARG A 216 -9.57 -11.31 -15.77
CA ARG A 216 -8.27 -11.95 -15.52
C ARG A 216 -8.15 -12.52 -14.12
N PHE A 217 -8.69 -11.83 -13.11
CA PHE A 217 -8.73 -12.36 -11.75
C PHE A 217 -9.47 -13.71 -11.67
N SER A 218 -10.67 -13.80 -12.26
CA SER A 218 -11.45 -15.04 -12.30
C SER A 218 -10.73 -16.14 -13.09
N GLU A 219 -10.14 -15.80 -14.24
CA GLU A 219 -9.35 -16.76 -15.04
C GLU A 219 -8.17 -17.35 -14.26
N VAL A 220 -7.42 -16.50 -13.53
CA VAL A 220 -6.30 -16.96 -12.70
C VAL A 220 -6.80 -17.83 -11.54
N ILE A 221 -7.89 -17.46 -10.87
CA ILE A 221 -8.48 -18.27 -9.79
C ILE A 221 -8.92 -19.64 -10.31
N ASP A 222 -9.61 -19.69 -11.46
CA ASP A 222 -10.09 -20.93 -12.05
C ASP A 222 -8.92 -21.82 -12.50
N TYR A 223 -7.88 -21.21 -13.06
CA TYR A 223 -6.63 -21.90 -13.39
C TYR A 223 -5.96 -22.51 -12.14
N LEU A 224 -5.79 -21.73 -11.06
CA LEU A 224 -5.18 -22.23 -9.82
C LEU A 224 -6.01 -23.34 -9.17
N ARG A 225 -7.34 -23.25 -9.22
CA ARG A 225 -8.26 -24.29 -8.71
C ARG A 225 -8.25 -25.57 -9.54
N ALA A 226 -7.84 -25.50 -10.80
CA ALA A 226 -7.73 -26.67 -11.67
C ALA A 226 -6.44 -27.46 -11.45
N LEU A 227 -5.44 -26.89 -10.77
CA LEU A 227 -4.17 -27.55 -10.49
C LEU A 227 -4.37 -28.66 -9.42
N PRO A 228 -3.78 -29.85 -9.63
CA PRO A 228 -3.83 -30.90 -8.62
C PRO A 228 -3.01 -30.50 -7.38
N GLU A 229 -3.40 -30.98 -6.20
CA GLU A 229 -2.70 -30.77 -4.92
C GLU A 229 -2.76 -29.33 -4.36
N ILE A 230 -3.58 -28.46 -4.95
CA ILE A 230 -3.72 -27.06 -4.56
C ILE A 230 -5.15 -26.75 -4.11
N GLU A 231 -5.30 -26.24 -2.89
CA GLU A 231 -6.55 -25.68 -2.39
C GLU A 231 -6.49 -24.16 -2.46
N VAL A 232 -7.43 -23.52 -3.16
CA VAL A 232 -7.46 -22.05 -3.31
C VAL A 232 -8.58 -21.44 -2.48
N GLU A 233 -8.22 -20.61 -1.50
CA GLU A 233 -9.14 -19.80 -0.70
C GLU A 233 -8.97 -18.32 -1.05
N GLN A 234 -10.08 -17.59 -1.15
CA GLN A 234 -10.06 -16.12 -1.20
C GLN A 234 -10.27 -15.58 0.21
N ILE A 235 -9.33 -14.78 0.71
CA ILE A 235 -9.37 -14.26 2.07
C ILE A 235 -9.07 -12.76 2.09
N SER A 236 -9.60 -12.05 3.09
CA SER A 236 -9.24 -10.66 3.30
C SER A 236 -7.85 -10.54 3.95
N LEU A 237 -7.10 -9.47 3.68
CA LEU A 237 -5.80 -9.21 4.27
C LEU A 237 -5.89 -9.06 5.80
N PRO A 238 -6.90 -8.37 6.38
CA PRO A 238 -7.13 -8.40 7.82
C PRO A 238 -7.31 -9.81 8.38
N ASP A 239 -8.14 -10.64 7.74
CA ASP A 239 -8.39 -12.01 8.21
C ASP A 239 -7.13 -12.89 8.05
N TYR A 240 -6.34 -12.66 7.00
CA TYR A 240 -5.07 -13.35 6.79
C TYR A 240 -4.07 -13.04 7.92
N PHE A 241 -3.86 -11.77 8.24
CA PHE A 241 -3.02 -11.38 9.38
C PHE A 241 -3.57 -11.89 10.71
N TRP A 242 -4.90 -11.90 10.87
CA TRP A 242 -5.55 -12.45 12.07
C TRP A 242 -5.26 -13.95 12.22
N ASN A 243 -5.40 -14.72 11.14
CA ASN A 243 -5.09 -16.15 11.13
C ASN A 243 -3.64 -16.42 11.50
N ILE A 244 -2.68 -15.64 11.00
CA ILE A 244 -1.28 -15.76 11.42
C ILE A 244 -1.14 -15.54 12.94
N LYS A 245 -1.73 -14.46 13.47
CA LYS A 245 -1.64 -14.12 14.89
C LYS A 245 -2.24 -15.19 15.82
N GLU A 246 -3.26 -15.91 15.36
CA GLU A 246 -3.95 -16.96 16.12
C GLU A 246 -3.31 -18.35 15.97
N THR A 247 -2.78 -18.67 14.79
CA THR A 247 -2.34 -20.04 14.47
C THR A 247 -0.83 -20.24 14.52
N VAL A 248 -0.04 -19.20 14.28
CA VAL A 248 1.42 -19.28 14.24
C VAL A 248 1.98 -18.89 15.60
N SER A 249 2.82 -19.76 16.18
CA SER A 249 3.49 -19.45 17.44
C SER A 249 4.41 -18.24 17.27
N LYS A 250 4.26 -17.22 18.13
CA LYS A 250 5.13 -16.03 18.10
C LYS A 250 6.63 -16.37 18.21
N HIS A 251 6.97 -17.50 18.84
CA HIS A 251 8.35 -17.94 19.03
C HIS A 251 8.96 -18.58 17.78
N SER A 252 8.15 -19.00 16.81
CA SER A 252 8.64 -19.56 15.54
C SER A 252 8.83 -18.50 14.46
N ILE A 253 8.31 -17.28 14.66
CA ILE A 253 8.44 -16.18 13.69
C ILE A 253 9.81 -15.51 13.86
N LYS A 254 10.61 -15.53 12.80
CA LYS A 254 11.93 -14.89 12.77
C LYS A 254 11.79 -13.37 12.87
N THR A 255 12.74 -12.72 13.54
CA THR A 255 12.85 -11.26 13.54
C THR A 255 13.91 -10.82 12.52
N LEU A 256 13.56 -9.87 11.67
CA LEU A 256 14.42 -9.23 10.69
C LEU A 256 14.60 -7.75 11.04
N THR A 257 15.81 -7.23 10.84
CA THR A 257 16.08 -5.79 10.84
C THR A 257 16.10 -5.27 9.41
N ARG A 258 16.17 -3.94 9.25
CA ARG A 258 16.23 -3.26 7.96
C ARG A 258 17.26 -3.87 7.00
N GLU A 259 18.44 -4.25 7.48
CA GLU A 259 19.55 -4.77 6.67
C GLU A 259 19.25 -6.12 6.02
N ALA A 260 18.32 -6.89 6.59
CA ALA A 260 17.90 -8.17 6.04
C ALA A 260 16.82 -8.05 4.96
N ILE A 261 16.23 -6.86 4.80
CA ILE A 261 15.13 -6.62 3.85
C ILE A 261 15.69 -5.84 2.65
N PRO A 262 15.66 -6.43 1.44
CA PRO A 262 16.17 -5.78 0.24
C PRO A 262 15.24 -4.66 -0.20
N ASN A 263 15.79 -3.66 -0.89
CA ASN A 263 14.98 -2.67 -1.59
C ASN A 263 14.25 -3.33 -2.77
N ILE A 264 13.09 -2.78 -3.13
CA ILE A 264 12.21 -3.33 -4.18
C ILE A 264 12.80 -3.05 -5.58
N SER A 265 13.38 -1.86 -5.77
CA SER A 265 14.17 -1.55 -6.95
C SER A 265 15.54 -2.21 -6.82
N GLY A 266 15.95 -2.98 -7.84
CA GLY A 266 17.22 -3.70 -7.87
C GLY A 266 18.45 -2.76 -7.80
N GLU A 267 19.64 -3.31 -8.06
CA GLU A 267 20.93 -2.58 -8.06
C GLU A 267 21.03 -1.40 -9.06
N HIS A 268 19.96 -1.05 -9.76
CA HIS A 268 19.86 0.09 -10.66
C HIS A 268 18.94 1.14 -10.07
N ASN A 269 19.55 2.22 -9.57
CA ASN A 269 19.23 3.57 -10.02
C ASN A 269 20.33 4.51 -9.51
N GLU A 270 21.37 4.67 -10.33
CA GLU A 270 22.08 5.95 -10.37
C GLU A 270 20.99 7.01 -10.61
N GLN A 271 20.57 7.69 -9.54
CA GLN A 271 19.53 8.71 -9.60
C GLN A 271 19.85 9.64 -10.77
N ASN A 272 18.97 9.67 -11.78
CA ASN A 272 19.12 10.51 -12.95
C ASN A 272 19.45 11.95 -12.45
N PRO A 273 20.56 12.57 -12.88
CA PRO A 273 20.93 13.93 -12.47
C PRO A 273 19.80 14.95 -12.62
N GLU A 274 18.85 14.73 -13.52
CA GLU A 274 17.67 15.57 -13.73
C GLU A 274 16.68 15.54 -12.54
N CYS A 275 16.67 14.46 -11.75
CA CYS A 275 15.88 14.37 -10.52
C CYS A 275 16.45 15.20 -9.37
N LEU A 276 17.72 15.64 -9.43
CA LEU A 276 18.36 16.40 -8.35
C LEU A 276 17.64 17.73 -8.08
N TYR A 277 17.20 18.43 -9.13
CA TYR A 277 16.45 19.68 -8.96
C TYR A 277 15.14 19.46 -8.21
N ILE A 278 14.40 18.40 -8.55
CA ILE A 278 13.16 18.02 -7.87
C ILE A 278 13.44 17.69 -6.41
N MET A 279 14.47 16.88 -6.12
CA MET A 279 14.87 16.54 -4.76
C MET A 279 15.22 17.79 -3.93
N VAL A 280 15.98 18.73 -4.50
CA VAL A 280 16.34 19.99 -3.84
C VAL A 280 15.10 20.83 -3.54
N LYS A 281 14.19 21.00 -4.52
CA LYS A 281 12.95 21.76 -4.33
C LYS A 281 12.03 21.11 -3.30
N ASN A 282 11.87 19.80 -3.39
CA ASN A 282 11.10 19.01 -2.44
C ASN A 282 11.65 19.15 -1.01
N SER A 283 12.98 19.06 -0.82
CA SER A 283 13.64 19.28 0.46
C SER A 283 13.42 20.71 1.00
N GLN A 284 13.54 21.73 0.14
CA GLN A 284 13.28 23.12 0.51
C GLN A 284 11.82 23.35 0.95
N ILE A 285 10.84 22.75 0.27
CA ILE A 285 9.42 22.87 0.62
C ILE A 285 9.15 22.18 1.96
N GLN A 286 9.63 20.95 2.15
CA GLN A 286 9.54 20.22 3.42
C GLN A 286 10.11 21.05 4.58
N HIS A 287 11.30 21.63 4.38
CA HIS A 287 11.96 22.46 5.38
C HIS A 287 11.15 23.72 5.73
N LYS A 288 10.57 24.40 4.72
CA LYS A 288 9.72 25.57 4.95
C LYS A 288 8.43 25.23 5.69
N LEU A 289 7.79 24.12 5.36
CA LEU A 289 6.56 23.68 6.05
C LEU A 289 6.85 23.33 7.50
N GLN A 290 7.85 22.49 7.74
CA GLN A 290 8.16 21.92 9.06
C GLN A 290 8.78 22.92 10.02
N TYR A 291 9.74 23.73 9.56
CA TYR A 291 10.54 24.57 10.46
C TYR A 291 10.18 26.06 10.45
N TYR A 292 9.37 26.50 9.48
CA TYR A 292 8.93 27.88 9.40
C TYR A 292 7.42 28.00 9.52
N LEU A 293 6.65 27.51 8.55
CA LEU A 293 5.21 27.77 8.47
C LEU A 293 4.47 27.25 9.71
N GLU A 294 4.66 25.98 10.10
CA GLU A 294 3.96 25.44 11.27
C GLU A 294 4.38 26.09 12.60
N PRO A 295 5.67 26.23 12.94
CA PRO A 295 6.05 26.89 14.19
C PRO A 295 5.57 28.33 14.28
N TRP A 296 5.66 29.11 13.19
CA TRP A 296 5.21 30.49 13.17
C TRP A 296 3.69 30.62 13.24
N ASP A 297 2.94 29.70 12.64
CA ASP A 297 1.47 29.68 12.76
C ASP A 297 1.04 29.40 14.20
N ILE A 298 1.70 28.48 14.90
CA ILE A 298 1.42 28.22 16.31
C ILE A 298 1.73 29.45 17.18
N ILE A 299 2.83 30.16 16.92
CA ILE A 299 3.14 31.41 17.63
C ILE A 299 2.05 32.45 17.36
N ARG A 300 1.70 32.68 16.08
CA ARG A 300 0.65 33.62 15.68
C ARG A 300 -0.68 33.30 16.34
N MET A 301 -1.08 32.04 16.36
CA MET A 301 -2.29 31.58 17.03
C MET A 301 -2.26 31.91 18.53
N LYS A 302 -1.13 31.72 19.20
CA LYS A 302 -1.00 31.99 20.63
C LYS A 302 -0.92 33.49 20.97
N THR A 303 -0.37 34.32 20.08
CA THR A 303 -0.17 35.75 20.35
C THR A 303 -1.31 36.62 19.84
N LEU A 304 -1.85 36.29 18.66
CA LEU A 304 -2.87 37.09 17.96
C LEU A 304 -4.25 36.40 17.91
N GLY A 305 -4.34 35.10 18.24
CA GLY A 305 -5.60 34.34 18.16
C GLY A 305 -5.99 33.93 16.73
N GLU A 306 -5.09 34.10 15.76
CA GLU A 306 -5.32 33.81 14.33
C GLU A 306 -4.44 32.64 13.87
N SER A 307 -4.96 31.79 12.98
CA SER A 307 -4.22 30.63 12.43
C SER A 307 -4.56 30.40 10.96
N GLU A 308 -3.55 30.10 10.16
CA GLU A 308 -3.65 29.65 8.75
C GLU A 308 -3.46 28.13 8.64
N HIS A 309 -3.88 27.37 9.67
CA HIS A 309 -3.66 25.93 9.73
C HIS A 309 -4.25 25.19 8.51
N SER A 310 -5.42 25.64 8.02
CA SER A 310 -6.08 25.08 6.83
C SER A 310 -5.23 25.22 5.56
N GLU A 311 -4.61 26.37 5.37
CA GLU A 311 -3.78 26.71 4.24
C GLU A 311 -2.48 25.90 4.30
N ILE A 312 -1.86 25.79 5.47
CA ILE A 312 -0.66 24.98 5.69
C ILE A 312 -0.96 23.49 5.45
N GLU A 313 -2.10 22.98 5.93
CA GLU A 313 -2.54 21.62 5.66
C GLU A 313 -2.74 21.38 4.15
N SER A 314 -3.31 22.33 3.42
CA SER A 314 -3.45 22.26 1.96
C SER A 314 -2.09 22.17 1.27
N LEU A 315 -1.10 22.94 1.72
CA LEU A 315 0.27 22.88 1.18
C LEU A 315 0.93 21.51 1.44
N TRP A 316 0.77 20.95 2.63
CA TRP A 316 1.23 19.59 2.92
C TRP A 316 0.58 18.56 1.99
N LYS A 317 -0.74 18.61 1.82
CA LYS A 317 -1.46 17.69 0.93
C LYS A 317 -0.99 17.80 -0.53
N GLN A 318 -0.69 19.01 -1.00
CA GLN A 318 -0.11 19.23 -2.32
C GLN A 318 1.29 18.63 -2.44
N LEU A 319 2.15 18.87 -1.43
CA LEU A 319 3.49 18.27 -1.39
C LEU A 319 3.43 16.74 -1.45
N LEU A 320 2.58 16.11 -0.64
CA LEU A 320 2.43 14.65 -0.60
C LEU A 320 1.95 14.04 -1.93
N ARG A 321 1.15 14.79 -2.69
CA ARG A 321 0.74 14.39 -4.05
C ARG A 321 1.88 14.49 -5.06
N MET A 322 2.82 15.41 -4.86
CA MET A 322 4.03 15.53 -5.69
C MET A 322 5.13 14.53 -5.29
N GLN A 323 5.01 13.91 -4.11
CA GLN A 323 5.92 12.88 -3.60
C GLN A 323 5.44 11.46 -3.95
N THR A 324 4.47 11.29 -4.83
CA THR A 324 4.15 9.97 -5.38
C THR A 324 5.23 9.53 -6.36
N VAL A 325 5.38 8.22 -6.57
CA VAL A 325 6.40 7.64 -7.45
C VAL A 325 6.47 8.43 -8.77
N ILE A 326 7.64 8.99 -9.05
CA ILE A 326 7.91 9.77 -10.26
C ILE A 326 8.45 8.77 -11.28
N ASN A 327 7.76 8.64 -12.41
CA ASN A 327 8.20 7.79 -13.51
C ASN A 327 9.48 8.35 -14.15
N GLU A 328 10.34 7.47 -14.68
CA GLU A 328 11.57 7.81 -15.41
C GLU A 328 11.29 8.51 -16.77
N ASN A 329 10.02 8.57 -17.20
CA ASN A 329 9.59 9.15 -18.47
C ASN A 329 8.73 10.42 -18.30
N MET A 330 9.18 11.38 -17.50
CA MET A 330 8.71 12.77 -17.66
C MET A 330 9.58 13.46 -18.72
N ASP A 331 9.21 13.31 -20.00
CA ASP A 331 9.60 14.28 -21.01
C ASP A 331 9.01 15.65 -20.58
N LEU A 332 9.90 16.56 -20.17
CA LEU A 332 9.60 17.96 -19.81
C LEU A 332 9.23 18.79 -21.04
#